data_AF-A0AAU4S886-F1
#
_entry.id   AF-A0AAU4S886-F1
#
_cell.length_a   1.000
_cell.length_b   1.000
_cell.length_c   1.000
_cell.angle_alpha   90.00
_cell.angle_beta   90.00
_cell.angle_gamma   90.00
#
_symmetry.space_group_name_H-M   'P 1'
#
loop_
_entity.id
_entity.type
_entity.pdbx_description
1 polymer ?
#
loop_
_entity_poly.entity_id
_entity_poly.type
_entity_poly.pdbx_seq_one_letter_code
_entity_poly.pdbx_strand_id
1 'polypeptide(L)'
;MPTSLQDFEDDTAFERLTLDRVTPLLPRSEASSVLDLDANDLRVTPEVAMASGDSTSGATGSDLKFDDVRPLFFGAAWKVLDQLIEFALERGGVAPKKGTRFTITEKVQQARTGSVPPVPPFDHHPDLWLRLARIYASTEELRNSLTHRRFTVDPHTSELRGAPRNQGGAVPKALSKGEQVAYCQAAVGAAEAVIHGSTPTRRMDQLKWVLDQLTAHHGQPMLGSSPAHPMTPVLRLRRDPGSSNELSLDPAAIQACARGAYADATYFDLEVLLPDGRVLAAPLEDVPSGVVTFSINALPDWIQWK
;
A
#
# COMPACT_ATOMS: atom_id res chain seq x y z
N MET A 1 4.31 -10.15 -20.75
CA MET A 1 2.84 -9.97 -20.83
C MET A 1 2.27 -11.03 -19.95
N PRO A 2 1.71 -10.66 -18.80
CA PRO A 2 1.47 -11.58 -17.74
C PRO A 2 0.25 -12.43 -18.02
N THR A 3 0.50 -13.68 -18.39
CA THR A 3 -0.55 -14.71 -18.55
C THR A 3 -0.77 -15.49 -17.26
N SER A 4 0.15 -15.37 -16.32
CA SER A 4 0.11 -15.97 -14.99
C SER A 4 0.44 -14.95 -13.90
N LEU A 5 0.18 -15.33 -12.64
CA LEU A 5 0.57 -14.51 -11.50
C LEU A 5 2.10 -14.35 -11.41
N GLN A 6 2.85 -15.42 -11.72
CA GLN A 6 4.30 -15.41 -11.73
C GLN A 6 4.84 -14.41 -12.76
N ASP A 7 4.28 -14.41 -13.98
CA ASP A 7 4.67 -13.44 -15.01
C ASP A 7 4.40 -12.01 -14.55
N PHE A 8 3.27 -11.75 -13.87
CA PHE A 8 2.94 -10.42 -13.34
C PHE A 8 3.93 -10.00 -12.26
N GLU A 9 4.27 -10.91 -11.35
CA GLU A 9 5.24 -10.68 -10.29
C GLU A 9 6.61 -10.32 -10.88
N ASP A 10 7.07 -11.10 -11.86
CA ASP A 10 8.39 -10.95 -12.50
C ASP A 10 8.44 -9.69 -13.39
N ASP A 11 7.44 -9.47 -14.24
CA ASP A 11 7.38 -8.34 -15.19
C ASP A 11 7.29 -6.97 -14.48
N THR A 12 6.89 -6.95 -13.20
CA THR A 12 6.75 -5.75 -12.36
C THR A 12 7.74 -5.66 -11.20
N ALA A 13 8.61 -6.66 -10.99
CA ALA A 13 9.47 -6.76 -9.81
C ALA A 13 10.35 -5.52 -9.60
N PHE A 14 10.98 -5.03 -10.67
CA PHE A 14 11.87 -3.86 -10.59
C PHE A 14 11.11 -2.57 -10.27
N GLU A 15 9.98 -2.33 -10.93
CA GLU A 15 9.16 -1.13 -10.66
C GLU A 15 8.61 -1.16 -9.24
N ARG A 16 8.07 -2.29 -8.77
CA ARG A 16 7.56 -2.44 -7.40
C ARG A 16 8.65 -2.19 -6.37
N LEU A 17 9.83 -2.79 -6.54
CA LEU A 17 10.97 -2.59 -5.64
C LEU A 17 11.39 -1.11 -5.59
N THR A 18 11.43 -0.46 -6.75
CA THR A 18 11.83 0.96 -6.84
C THR A 18 10.80 1.84 -6.14
N LEU A 19 9.51 1.63 -6.42
CA LEU A 19 8.41 2.42 -5.86
C LEU A 19 8.25 2.19 -4.35
N ASP A 20 8.39 0.97 -3.85
CA ASP A 20 8.35 0.70 -2.41
C ASP A 20 9.49 1.41 -1.67
N ARG A 21 10.68 1.51 -2.28
CA ARG A 21 11.81 2.23 -1.67
C ARG A 21 11.59 3.72 -1.54
N VAL A 22 10.87 4.34 -2.46
CA VAL A 22 10.68 5.80 -2.51
C VAL A 22 9.35 6.27 -1.92
N THR A 23 8.33 5.44 -2.02
CA THR A 23 6.96 5.71 -1.58
C THR A 23 6.34 4.43 -1.01
N PRO A 24 6.87 3.91 0.12
CA PRO A 24 6.30 2.70 0.73
C PRO A 24 4.84 2.94 1.09
N LEU A 25 4.00 1.91 0.98
CA LEU A 25 2.57 2.03 1.28
C LEU A 25 2.35 2.44 2.74
N LEU A 26 2.99 1.71 3.66
CA LEU A 26 3.06 2.04 5.08
C LEU A 26 4.38 2.77 5.39
N PRO A 27 4.37 3.76 6.30
CA PRO A 27 5.61 4.36 6.79
C PRO A 27 6.56 3.28 7.33
N ARG A 28 7.85 3.43 7.03
CA ARG A 28 8.88 2.62 7.70
C ARG A 28 9.02 3.17 9.11
N SER A 29 8.82 2.32 10.12
CA SER A 29 8.91 2.76 11.51
C SER A 29 10.34 3.20 11.81
N GLU A 30 10.50 4.47 12.19
CA GLU A 30 11.80 5.06 12.55
C GLU A 30 12.08 4.97 14.06
N ALA A 31 11.07 4.60 14.86
CA ALA A 31 11.17 4.44 16.30
C ALA A 31 10.11 3.45 16.81
N SER A 32 10.55 2.52 17.66
CA SER A 32 9.67 1.59 18.37
C SER A 32 9.35 2.14 19.77
N SER A 33 8.08 2.26 20.10
CA SER A 33 7.64 2.60 21.48
C SER A 33 6.97 1.37 22.08
N VAL A 34 7.36 0.97 23.29
CA VAL A 34 6.86 -0.24 23.92
C VAL A 34 5.99 0.11 25.12
N LEU A 35 4.79 -0.45 25.17
CA LEU A 35 3.91 -0.38 26.35
C LEU A 35 3.76 -1.77 26.96
N ASP A 36 4.21 -1.94 28.20
CA ASP A 36 4.02 -3.18 28.96
C ASP A 36 2.68 -3.11 29.69
N LEU A 37 1.70 -3.87 29.19
CA LEU A 37 0.32 -3.78 29.64
C LEU A 37 0.10 -4.44 31.02
N ASP A 38 0.99 -5.32 31.47
CA ASP A 38 0.87 -5.93 32.81
C ASP A 38 1.50 -5.06 33.89
N ALA A 39 2.53 -4.28 33.54
CA ALA A 39 3.18 -3.34 34.45
C ALA A 39 2.51 -1.95 34.45
N ASN A 40 1.61 -1.69 33.48
CA ASN A 40 1.12 -0.35 33.15
C ASN A 40 2.27 0.67 33.03
N ASP A 41 3.41 0.21 32.50
CA ASP A 41 4.67 0.94 32.44
C ASP A 41 4.96 1.29 30.97
N LEU A 42 5.02 2.58 30.68
CA LEU A 42 5.34 3.09 29.35
C LEU A 42 6.85 3.19 29.20
N ARG A 43 7.44 2.36 28.34
CA ARG A 43 8.87 2.39 28.04
C ARG A 43 9.10 2.81 26.60
N VAL A 44 9.47 4.06 26.43
CA VAL A 44 10.02 4.53 25.14
C VAL A 44 11.47 4.08 25.09
N THR A 45 11.73 2.92 24.48
CA THR A 45 13.09 2.54 24.08
C THR A 45 13.37 3.15 22.72
N PRO A 46 14.29 4.12 22.58
CA PRO A 46 14.73 4.55 21.26
C PRO A 46 15.45 3.36 20.60
N GLU A 47 14.74 2.64 19.75
CA GLU A 47 15.39 1.76 18.80
C GLU A 47 16.03 2.66 17.76
N VAL A 48 17.36 2.76 17.79
CA VAL A 48 18.11 3.48 16.76
C VAL A 48 17.99 2.65 15.48
N ALA A 49 16.89 2.85 14.75
CA ALA A 49 16.83 2.46 13.37
C ALA A 49 17.88 3.33 12.65
N MET A 50 19.06 2.77 12.40
CA MET A 50 20.00 3.37 11.46
C MET A 50 19.40 3.30 10.05
N ALA A 51 18.43 4.17 9.77
CA ALA A 51 18.18 4.63 8.43
C ALA A 51 19.17 5.79 8.16
N SER A 52 20.45 5.44 8.01
CA SER A 52 21.44 6.32 7.42
C SER A 52 21.11 6.43 5.92
N GLY A 53 20.11 7.24 5.59
CA GLY A 53 19.98 7.84 4.27
C GLY A 53 20.90 9.05 4.25
N ASP A 54 22.08 8.85 3.69
CA ASP A 54 23.14 9.84 3.47
C ASP A 54 22.60 11.28 3.36
N SER A 55 22.83 12.07 4.40
CA SER A 55 22.95 13.50 4.23
C SER A 55 24.31 13.74 3.58
N THR A 56 24.35 13.66 2.25
CA THR A 56 25.53 13.97 1.45
C THR A 56 25.99 15.40 1.75
N SER A 57 26.95 15.49 2.66
CA SER A 57 27.79 16.65 2.82
C SER A 57 28.88 16.58 1.75
N GLY A 58 28.72 17.42 0.72
CA GLY A 58 29.81 17.78 -0.20
C GLY A 58 29.87 17.00 -1.51
N ALA A 59 29.04 17.39 -2.49
CA ALA A 59 29.36 17.24 -3.90
C ALA A 59 28.91 18.49 -4.67
N THR A 60 29.88 19.24 -5.19
CA THR A 60 29.64 20.28 -6.18
C THR A 60 29.35 19.62 -7.53
N GLY A 61 28.07 19.46 -7.82
CA GLY A 61 27.50 18.97 -9.08
C GLY A 61 25.98 19.07 -8.93
N SER A 62 25.22 19.28 -10.00
CA SER A 62 23.76 19.39 -9.92
C SER A 62 23.14 18.10 -9.38
N ASP A 63 22.93 18.01 -8.06
CA ASP A 63 22.25 16.90 -7.42
C ASP A 63 20.84 16.77 -8.01
N LEU A 64 20.56 15.60 -8.59
CA LEU A 64 19.21 15.24 -9.05
C LEU A 64 18.28 15.31 -7.85
N LYS A 65 17.35 16.27 -7.87
CA LYS A 65 16.34 16.38 -6.83
C LYS A 65 15.33 15.26 -7.01
N PHE A 66 14.70 14.84 -5.92
CA PHE A 66 13.58 13.89 -5.99
C PHE A 66 12.50 14.34 -7.00
N ASP A 67 12.32 15.66 -7.12
CA ASP A 67 11.34 16.23 -8.06
C ASP A 67 11.73 16.00 -9.54
N ASP A 68 13.02 15.85 -9.85
CA ASP A 68 13.53 15.61 -11.21
C ASP A 68 13.22 14.17 -11.69
N VAL A 69 13.02 13.23 -10.75
CA VAL A 69 12.76 11.82 -11.03
C VAL A 69 11.30 11.40 -10.84
N ARG A 70 10.43 12.30 -10.35
CA ARG A 70 8.96 12.08 -10.25
C ARG A 70 8.30 11.54 -11.52
N PRO A 71 8.63 12.05 -12.73
CA PRO A 71 8.07 11.49 -13.97
C PRO A 71 8.37 10.01 -14.15
N LEU A 72 9.55 9.54 -13.72
CA LEU A 72 9.96 8.15 -13.81
C LEU A 72 9.15 7.26 -12.86
N PHE A 73 8.92 7.72 -11.63
CA PHE A 73 8.07 7.00 -10.66
C PHE A 73 6.62 6.93 -11.13
N PHE A 74 6.08 8.01 -11.70
CA PHE A 74 4.76 7.97 -12.32
C PHE A 74 4.70 6.94 -13.46
N GLY A 75 5.70 6.91 -14.35
CA GLY A 75 5.78 5.93 -15.43
C GLY A 75 5.86 4.48 -14.91
N ALA A 76 6.65 4.24 -13.87
CA ALA A 76 6.78 2.94 -13.22
C ALA A 76 5.44 2.50 -12.59
N ALA A 77 4.79 3.37 -11.83
CA ALA A 77 3.49 3.09 -11.20
C ALA A 77 2.40 2.81 -12.25
N TRP A 78 2.37 3.59 -13.33
CA TRP A 78 1.44 3.37 -14.44
C TRP A 78 1.70 2.02 -15.11
N LYS A 79 2.97 1.62 -15.32
CA LYS A 79 3.31 0.29 -15.86
C LYS A 79 2.81 -0.83 -14.93
N VAL A 80 3.00 -0.71 -13.62
CA VAL A 80 2.51 -1.71 -12.66
C VAL A 80 0.99 -1.88 -12.77
N LEU A 81 0.24 -0.78 -12.80
CA LEU A 81 -1.22 -0.85 -13.00
C LEU A 81 -1.59 -1.37 -14.39
N ASP A 82 -0.84 -1.02 -15.44
CA ASP A 82 -1.06 -1.50 -16.80
C ASP A 82 -0.92 -3.02 -16.94
N GLN A 83 0.08 -3.59 -16.26
CA GLN A 83 0.30 -5.04 -16.17
C GLN A 83 -0.75 -5.72 -15.29
N LEU A 84 -1.17 -5.07 -14.19
CA LEU A 84 -2.23 -5.59 -13.32
C LEU A 84 -3.59 -5.67 -14.03
N ILE A 85 -3.95 -4.63 -14.79
CA ILE A 85 -5.19 -4.62 -15.59
C ILE A 85 -5.13 -5.68 -16.69
N GLU A 86 -3.98 -5.85 -17.34
CA GLU A 86 -3.81 -6.90 -18.35
C GLU A 86 -3.93 -8.30 -17.75
N PHE A 87 -3.23 -8.57 -16.64
CA PHE A 87 -3.34 -9.82 -15.89
C PHE A 87 -4.78 -10.12 -15.49
N ALA A 88 -5.52 -9.12 -15.02
CA ALA A 88 -6.92 -9.27 -14.63
C ALA A 88 -7.85 -9.61 -15.81
N LEU A 89 -7.61 -9.00 -16.98
CA LEU A 89 -8.35 -9.31 -18.20
C LEU A 89 -8.07 -10.76 -18.67
N GLU A 90 -6.80 -11.17 -18.70
CA GLU A 90 -6.39 -12.54 -19.07
C GLU A 90 -6.99 -13.57 -18.11
N ARG A 91 -6.86 -13.35 -16.79
CA ARG A 91 -7.42 -14.24 -15.76
C ARG A 91 -8.94 -14.32 -15.83
N GLY A 92 -9.59 -13.22 -16.22
CA GLY A 92 -11.03 -13.17 -16.46
C GLY A 92 -11.50 -13.80 -17.77
N GLY A 93 -10.59 -14.35 -18.58
CA GLY A 93 -10.91 -14.95 -19.88
C GLY A 93 -11.38 -13.94 -20.92
N VAL A 94 -11.06 -12.66 -20.76
CA VAL A 94 -11.40 -11.63 -21.74
C VAL A 94 -10.42 -11.75 -22.90
N ALA A 95 -10.94 -11.86 -24.13
CA ALA A 95 -10.09 -11.89 -25.32
C ALA A 95 -9.76 -10.47 -25.82
N PRO A 96 -8.53 -10.19 -26.27
CA PRO A 96 -8.21 -8.97 -27.00
C PRO A 96 -9.08 -8.80 -28.24
N LYS A 97 -9.43 -7.57 -28.60
CA LYS A 97 -10.28 -7.33 -29.79
C LYS A 97 -9.53 -7.57 -31.10
N LYS A 98 -8.21 -7.39 -31.09
CA LYS A 98 -7.35 -7.51 -32.27
C LYS A 98 -6.08 -8.28 -31.93
N GLY A 99 -5.86 -9.40 -32.62
CA GLY A 99 -4.65 -10.19 -32.47
C GLY A 99 -4.58 -10.91 -31.12
N THR A 100 -3.36 -11.07 -30.62
CA THR A 100 -3.06 -11.88 -29.42
C THR A 100 -2.77 -11.04 -28.17
N ARG A 101 -2.92 -9.71 -28.24
CA ARG A 101 -2.48 -8.79 -27.18
C ARG A 101 -3.44 -7.63 -27.01
N PHE A 102 -3.67 -7.23 -25.76
CA PHE A 102 -4.44 -6.03 -25.47
C PHE A 102 -3.70 -4.76 -25.87
N THR A 103 -4.40 -3.86 -26.54
CA THR A 103 -3.89 -2.50 -26.76
C THR A 103 -4.17 -1.64 -25.51
N ILE A 104 -3.36 -0.60 -25.27
CA ILE A 104 -3.61 0.36 -24.17
C ILE A 104 -5.02 0.94 -24.26
N THR A 105 -5.47 1.31 -25.47
CA THR A 105 -6.83 1.84 -25.68
C THR A 105 -7.91 0.83 -25.28
N GLU A 106 -7.71 -0.46 -25.55
CA GLU A 106 -8.64 -1.50 -25.11
C GLU A 106 -8.65 -1.61 -23.59
N LYS A 107 -7.49 -1.71 -22.94
CA LYS A 107 -7.37 -1.80 -21.47
C LYS A 107 -8.00 -0.60 -20.78
N VAL A 108 -7.68 0.61 -21.25
CA VAL A 108 -8.24 1.86 -20.71
C VAL A 108 -9.74 1.91 -20.89
N GLN A 109 -10.27 1.48 -22.04
CA GLN A 109 -11.72 1.45 -22.25
C GLN A 109 -12.40 0.49 -21.29
N GLN A 110 -11.88 -0.73 -21.11
CA GLN A 110 -12.42 -1.71 -20.15
C GLN A 110 -12.36 -1.16 -18.72
N ALA A 111 -11.25 -0.55 -18.34
CA ALA A 111 -11.06 0.03 -17.01
C ALA A 111 -12.02 1.21 -16.76
N ARG A 112 -12.23 2.06 -17.76
CA ARG A 112 -13.15 3.21 -17.70
C ARG A 112 -14.61 2.77 -17.54
N THR A 113 -15.01 1.70 -18.21
CA THR A 113 -16.39 1.15 -18.11
C THR A 113 -16.59 0.25 -16.89
N GLY A 114 -15.54 0.00 -16.09
CA GLY A 114 -15.61 -0.92 -14.95
C GLY A 114 -15.76 -2.38 -15.37
N SER A 115 -15.33 -2.72 -16.59
CA SER A 115 -15.48 -4.05 -17.21
C SER A 115 -14.25 -4.94 -17.03
N VAL A 116 -13.22 -4.47 -16.32
CA VAL A 116 -12.07 -5.30 -15.95
C VAL A 116 -12.49 -6.20 -14.78
N PRO A 117 -12.45 -7.53 -14.91
CA PRO A 117 -12.78 -8.43 -13.82
C PRO A 117 -11.85 -8.23 -12.61
N PRO A 118 -12.35 -8.23 -11.37
CA PRO A 118 -11.49 -8.18 -10.21
C PRO A 118 -10.69 -9.48 -10.06
N VAL A 119 -9.48 -9.36 -9.50
CA VAL A 119 -8.64 -10.49 -9.13
C VAL A 119 -8.47 -10.52 -7.61
N PRO A 120 -8.29 -11.71 -6.98
CA PRO A 120 -8.07 -11.78 -5.54
C PRO A 120 -6.90 -10.90 -5.07
N PRO A 121 -7.02 -10.21 -3.92
CA PRO A 121 -8.16 -10.22 -2.99
C PRO A 121 -9.26 -9.20 -3.35
N PHE A 122 -9.15 -8.47 -4.47
CA PHE A 122 -10.07 -7.39 -4.83
C PHE A 122 -11.44 -7.87 -5.34
N ASP A 123 -11.63 -9.16 -5.57
CA ASP A 123 -12.94 -9.77 -5.81
C ASP A 123 -13.89 -9.62 -4.61
N HIS A 124 -13.34 -9.55 -3.40
CA HIS A 124 -14.06 -9.23 -2.17
C HIS A 124 -14.12 -7.71 -1.87
N HIS A 125 -13.44 -6.88 -2.66
CA HIS A 125 -13.37 -5.42 -2.51
C HIS A 125 -13.62 -4.70 -3.85
N PRO A 126 -14.81 -4.86 -4.45
CA PRO A 126 -15.10 -4.36 -5.79
C PRO A 126 -15.06 -2.83 -5.90
N ASP A 127 -15.29 -2.11 -4.80
CA ASP A 127 -15.19 -0.66 -4.73
C ASP A 127 -13.73 -0.17 -4.85
N LEU A 128 -12.79 -0.88 -4.24
CA LEU A 128 -11.35 -0.59 -4.37
C LEU A 128 -10.84 -0.94 -5.77
N TRP A 129 -11.27 -2.09 -6.29
CA TRP A 129 -10.95 -2.50 -7.66
C TRP A 129 -11.37 -1.45 -8.68
N LEU A 130 -12.61 -0.96 -8.56
CA LEU A 130 -13.14 0.05 -9.47
C LEU A 130 -12.33 1.35 -9.41
N ARG A 131 -11.87 1.77 -8.22
CA ARG A 131 -11.03 2.97 -8.08
C ARG A 131 -9.68 2.78 -8.75
N LEU A 132 -9.02 1.64 -8.55
CA LEU A 132 -7.76 1.28 -9.18
C LEU A 132 -7.86 1.30 -10.72
N ALA A 133 -8.91 0.66 -11.26
CA ALA A 133 -9.17 0.68 -12.69
C ALA A 133 -9.43 2.11 -13.22
N ARG A 134 -10.18 2.92 -12.46
CA ARG A 134 -10.48 4.30 -12.86
C ARG A 134 -9.27 5.23 -12.81
N ILE A 135 -8.39 5.13 -11.80
CA ILE A 135 -7.15 5.93 -11.76
C ILE A 135 -6.21 5.55 -12.91
N TYR A 136 -6.13 4.26 -13.27
CA TYR A 136 -5.38 3.82 -14.45
C TYR A 136 -5.94 4.46 -15.73
N ALA A 137 -7.27 4.39 -15.91
CA ALA A 137 -7.93 4.93 -17.09
C ALA A 137 -7.87 6.46 -17.20
N SER A 138 -7.98 7.19 -16.08
CA SER A 138 -8.00 8.66 -16.09
C SER A 138 -6.60 9.26 -16.28
N THR A 139 -5.54 8.50 -16.01
CA THR A 139 -4.14 8.92 -16.19
C THR A 139 -3.54 8.52 -17.54
N GLU A 140 -4.31 7.90 -18.44
CA GLU A 140 -3.90 7.52 -19.81
C GLU A 140 -3.20 8.68 -20.55
N GLU A 141 -3.82 9.86 -20.54
CA GLU A 141 -3.31 11.01 -21.29
C GLU A 141 -2.02 11.59 -20.68
N LEU A 142 -1.84 11.51 -19.35
CA LEU A 142 -0.58 11.84 -18.70
C LEU A 142 0.52 10.86 -19.12
N ARG A 143 0.25 9.56 -19.12
CA ARG A 143 1.21 8.55 -19.59
C ARG A 143 1.56 8.71 -21.06
N ASN A 144 0.56 8.97 -21.91
CA ASN A 144 0.80 9.23 -23.33
C ASN A 144 1.58 10.54 -23.54
N SER A 145 1.43 11.51 -22.63
CA SER A 145 2.25 12.73 -22.64
C SER A 145 3.70 12.42 -22.28
N LEU A 146 3.94 11.63 -21.23
CA LEU A 146 5.26 11.18 -20.82
C LEU A 146 5.99 10.40 -21.92
N THR A 147 5.27 9.53 -22.65
CA THR A 147 5.89 8.59 -23.59
C THR A 147 6.02 9.16 -25.01
N HIS A 148 5.06 9.96 -25.46
CA HIS A 148 4.91 10.29 -26.89
C HIS A 148 4.80 11.78 -27.17
N ARG A 149 4.65 12.63 -26.15
CA ARG A 149 4.39 14.06 -26.34
C ARG A 149 5.18 14.89 -25.32
N ARG A 150 4.61 16.03 -24.93
CA ARG A 150 5.20 16.94 -23.96
C ARG A 150 4.65 16.62 -22.57
N PHE A 151 5.56 16.30 -21.67
CA PHE A 151 5.32 16.12 -20.24
C PHE A 151 6.20 17.12 -19.48
N THR A 152 5.64 17.80 -18.49
CA THR A 152 6.35 18.83 -17.74
C THR A 152 6.09 18.69 -16.27
N VAL A 153 7.13 18.94 -15.47
CA VAL A 153 7.00 19.18 -14.03
C VAL A 153 6.90 20.69 -13.84
N ASP A 154 5.84 21.16 -13.17
CA ASP A 154 5.73 22.57 -12.83
C ASP A 154 6.81 22.94 -11.80
N PRO A 155 7.69 23.92 -12.07
CA PRO A 155 8.83 24.23 -11.19
C PRO A 155 8.43 24.87 -9.86
N HIS A 156 7.19 25.34 -9.71
CA HIS A 156 6.71 25.99 -8.49
C HIS A 156 5.84 25.05 -7.66
N THR A 157 4.99 24.25 -8.30
CA THR A 157 4.05 23.35 -7.61
C THR A 157 4.51 21.90 -7.59
N SER A 158 5.51 21.54 -8.38
CA SER A 158 5.94 20.15 -8.63
C SER A 158 4.84 19.26 -9.23
N GLU A 159 3.80 19.85 -9.82
CA GLU A 159 2.73 19.12 -10.49
C GLU A 159 3.22 18.45 -11.78
N LEU A 160 2.79 17.21 -12.02
CA LEU A 160 2.98 16.56 -13.31
C LEU A 160 1.87 16.99 -14.26
N ARG A 161 2.26 17.54 -15.41
CA ARG A 161 1.34 18.05 -16.43
C ARG A 161 1.61 17.41 -17.78
N GLY A 162 0.53 17.07 -18.48
CA GLY A 162 0.56 16.52 -19.83
C GLY A 162 0.04 17.50 -20.88
N ALA A 163 0.32 17.21 -22.14
CA ALA A 163 -0.25 17.93 -23.26
C ALA A 163 -1.56 17.27 -23.74
N PRO A 164 -2.51 18.05 -24.29
CA PRO A 164 -3.72 17.47 -24.89
C PRO A 164 -3.37 16.58 -26.09
N ARG A 165 -4.29 15.67 -26.46
CA ARG A 165 -4.12 14.76 -27.60
C ARG A 165 -4.05 15.47 -28.93
N ASN A 166 -4.94 16.42 -29.12
CA ASN A 166 -5.04 17.24 -30.32
C ASN A 166 -4.99 18.71 -29.90
N GLN A 167 -4.62 19.60 -30.83
CA GLN A 167 -4.76 21.04 -30.61
C GLN A 167 -6.23 21.36 -30.29
N GLY A 168 -6.46 22.08 -29.19
CA GLY A 168 -7.79 22.42 -28.68
C GLY A 168 -8.49 21.30 -27.87
N GLY A 169 -7.84 20.15 -27.67
CA GLY A 169 -8.37 19.09 -26.80
C GLY A 169 -8.31 19.45 -25.32
N ALA A 170 -9.07 18.72 -24.50
CA ALA A 170 -9.02 18.86 -23.04
C ALA A 170 -7.59 18.56 -22.52
N VAL A 171 -7.10 19.45 -21.66
CA VAL A 171 -5.81 19.26 -20.99
C VAL A 171 -5.96 18.12 -19.98
N PRO A 172 -5.01 17.16 -19.94
CA PRO A 172 -5.05 16.09 -18.94
C PRO A 172 -5.00 16.69 -17.54
N LYS A 173 -5.77 16.09 -16.62
CA LYS A 173 -5.74 16.53 -15.23
C LYS A 173 -4.32 16.35 -14.67
N ALA A 174 -3.78 17.40 -14.06
CA ALA A 174 -2.45 17.33 -13.45
C ALA A 174 -2.46 16.43 -12.21
N LEU A 175 -1.29 15.90 -11.84
CA LEU A 175 -1.08 15.22 -10.55
C LEU A 175 -0.24 16.11 -9.63
N SER A 176 -0.82 16.52 -8.51
CA SER A 176 -0.12 17.22 -7.42
C SER A 176 0.93 16.34 -6.75
N LYS A 177 1.84 16.94 -5.97
CA LYS A 177 2.89 16.22 -5.25
C LYS A 177 2.34 15.07 -4.39
N GLY A 178 1.24 15.32 -3.67
CA GLY A 178 0.57 14.31 -2.83
C GLY A 178 -0.09 13.21 -3.66
N GLU A 179 -0.80 13.58 -4.73
CA GLU A 179 -1.43 12.60 -5.62
C GLU A 179 -0.40 11.72 -6.33
N GLN A 180 0.77 12.23 -6.68
CA GLN A 180 1.84 11.42 -7.26
C GLN A 180 2.31 10.32 -6.30
N VAL A 181 2.50 10.66 -5.02
CA VAL A 181 2.87 9.69 -3.97
C VAL A 181 1.76 8.68 -3.77
N ALA A 182 0.52 9.15 -3.63
CA ALA A 182 -0.65 8.28 -3.48
C ALA A 182 -0.84 7.34 -4.68
N TYR A 183 -0.59 7.81 -5.90
CA TYR A 183 -0.66 6.99 -7.11
C TYR A 183 0.40 5.88 -7.12
N CYS A 184 1.63 6.20 -6.72
CA CYS A 184 2.70 5.21 -6.58
C CYS A 184 2.38 4.17 -5.50
N GLN A 185 1.93 4.63 -4.33
CA GLN A 185 1.51 3.75 -3.23
C GLN A 185 0.32 2.87 -3.60
N ALA A 186 -0.68 3.39 -4.32
CA ALA A 186 -1.81 2.61 -4.79
C ALA A 186 -1.38 1.50 -5.78
N ALA A 187 -0.45 1.81 -6.69
CA ALA A 187 0.08 0.82 -7.63
C ALA A 187 0.85 -0.31 -6.93
N VAL A 188 1.75 0.04 -6.01
CA VAL A 188 2.53 -0.95 -5.23
C VAL A 188 1.59 -1.77 -4.33
N GLY A 189 0.75 -1.10 -3.55
CA GLY A 189 -0.16 -1.76 -2.61
C GLY A 189 -1.13 -2.71 -3.30
N ALA A 190 -1.65 -2.32 -4.47
CA ALA A 190 -2.51 -3.20 -5.26
C ALA A 190 -1.75 -4.40 -5.84
N ALA A 191 -0.53 -4.20 -6.34
CA ALA A 191 0.25 -5.29 -6.89
C ALA A 191 0.67 -6.31 -5.82
N GLU A 192 1.13 -5.84 -4.66
CA GLU A 192 1.50 -6.70 -3.53
C GLU A 192 0.29 -7.49 -3.01
N ALA A 193 -0.87 -6.83 -2.86
CA ALA A 193 -2.11 -7.49 -2.47
C ALA A 193 -2.42 -8.70 -3.39
N VAL A 194 -2.30 -8.50 -4.71
CA VAL A 194 -2.58 -9.55 -5.70
C VAL A 194 -1.53 -10.65 -5.69
N ILE A 195 -0.25 -10.30 -5.57
CA ILE A 195 0.85 -11.27 -5.50
C ILE A 195 0.73 -12.17 -4.27
N HIS A 196 0.41 -11.59 -3.12
CA HIS A 196 0.23 -12.34 -1.88
C HIS A 196 -1.16 -12.99 -1.75
N GLY A 197 -2.08 -12.70 -2.68
CA GLY A 197 -3.47 -13.15 -2.66
C GLY A 197 -4.27 -12.68 -1.43
N SER A 198 -3.72 -11.76 -0.64
CA SER A 198 -4.26 -11.29 0.63
C SER A 198 -3.72 -9.90 0.95
N THR A 199 -4.47 -9.15 1.76
CA THR A 199 -4.06 -7.81 2.20
C THR A 199 -4.33 -7.69 3.70
N PRO A 200 -3.29 -7.60 4.54
CA PRO A 200 -3.45 -7.32 5.96
C PRO A 200 -4.25 -6.04 6.21
N THR A 201 -4.96 -5.96 7.34
CA THR A 201 -5.92 -4.89 7.62
C THR A 201 -5.30 -3.51 7.47
N ARG A 202 -4.09 -3.30 7.99
CA ARG A 202 -3.37 -2.03 7.88
C ARG A 202 -3.08 -1.61 6.44
N ARG A 203 -2.60 -2.56 5.62
CA ARG A 203 -2.31 -2.27 4.20
C ARG A 203 -3.59 -1.96 3.44
N MET A 204 -4.68 -2.65 3.78
CA MET A 204 -5.98 -2.41 3.17
C MET A 204 -6.50 -1.00 3.53
N ASP A 205 -6.46 -0.62 4.80
CA ASP A 205 -6.87 0.72 5.24
C ASP A 205 -6.00 1.83 4.66
N GLN A 206 -4.69 1.59 4.56
CA GLN A 206 -3.79 2.53 3.93
C GLN A 206 -4.04 2.63 2.42
N LEU A 207 -4.39 1.53 1.75
CA LEU A 207 -4.80 1.54 0.34
C LEU A 207 -6.09 2.38 0.14
N LYS A 208 -7.06 2.26 1.05
CA LYS A 208 -8.28 3.10 1.04
C LYS A 208 -7.91 4.58 1.19
N TRP A 209 -7.04 4.92 2.15
CA TRP A 209 -6.62 6.30 2.38
C TRP A 209 -5.88 6.91 1.17
N VAL A 210 -4.95 6.18 0.55
CA VAL A 210 -4.26 6.70 -0.66
C VAL A 210 -5.21 6.84 -1.84
N LEU A 211 -6.19 5.95 -1.99
CA LEU A 211 -7.22 6.08 -3.01
C LEU A 211 -8.08 7.32 -2.77
N ASP A 212 -8.41 7.66 -1.51
CA ASP A 212 -9.13 8.89 -1.19
C ASP A 212 -8.37 10.15 -1.63
N GLN A 213 -7.03 10.15 -1.57
CA GLN A 213 -6.21 11.24 -2.12
C GLN A 213 -6.34 11.39 -3.64
N LEU A 214 -6.80 10.34 -4.33
CA LEU A 214 -6.97 10.30 -5.79
C LEU A 214 -8.43 10.50 -6.24
N THR A 215 -9.30 11.00 -5.35
CA THR A 215 -10.73 11.25 -5.63
C THR A 215 -10.95 12.09 -6.88
N ALA A 216 -10.07 13.08 -7.09
CA ALA A 216 -10.05 13.93 -8.27
C ALA A 216 -9.89 13.15 -9.60
N HIS A 217 -9.32 11.95 -9.58
CA HIS A 217 -8.99 11.14 -10.77
C HIS A 217 -9.92 9.96 -10.98
N HIS A 218 -10.45 9.33 -9.92
CA HIS A 218 -11.41 8.22 -10.07
C HIS A 218 -12.88 8.64 -9.90
N GLY A 219 -13.15 9.82 -9.32
CA GLY A 219 -14.50 10.39 -9.21
C GLY A 219 -15.48 9.56 -8.37
N GLN A 220 -14.99 8.90 -7.31
CA GLN A 220 -15.80 8.12 -6.38
C GLN A 220 -15.80 8.80 -5.00
N PRO A 221 -16.83 8.63 -4.15
CA PRO A 221 -16.85 9.19 -2.79
C PRO A 221 -15.65 8.73 -1.95
N MET A 222 -15.28 9.46 -0.90
CA MET A 222 -14.21 9.00 -0.01
C MET A 222 -14.63 7.74 0.77
N LEU A 223 -13.65 6.89 1.09
CA LEU A 223 -13.79 5.68 1.90
C LEU A 223 -13.65 5.96 3.40
N GLY A 224 -13.01 7.07 3.75
CA GLY A 224 -12.96 7.58 5.13
C GLY A 224 -11.85 6.98 5.99
N SER A 225 -10.87 6.32 5.38
CA SER A 225 -9.69 5.83 6.09
C SER A 225 -8.74 6.98 6.46
N SER A 226 -7.96 6.79 7.52
CA SER A 226 -6.98 7.76 8.01
C SER A 226 -5.56 7.36 7.60
N PRO A 227 -4.62 8.32 7.49
CA PRO A 227 -3.24 8.00 7.21
C PRO A 227 -2.63 7.16 8.35
N ALA A 228 -1.76 6.24 7.99
CA ALA A 228 -0.89 5.56 8.95
C ALA A 228 0.02 6.57 9.67
N HIS A 229 0.04 6.52 11.00
CA HIS A 229 1.01 7.25 11.80
C HIS A 229 2.41 6.64 11.64
N PRO A 230 3.51 7.42 11.55
CA PRO A 230 4.87 6.90 11.36
C PRO A 230 5.36 5.96 12.47
N MET A 231 4.82 6.12 13.67
CA MET A 231 5.10 5.26 14.83
C MET A 231 3.99 4.22 14.98
N THR A 232 4.37 2.95 15.04
CA THR A 232 3.50 1.82 15.42
C THR A 232 4.00 1.29 16.76
N PRO A 233 3.33 1.59 17.89
CA PRO A 233 3.74 1.10 19.18
C PRO A 233 3.61 -0.41 19.30
N VAL A 234 4.51 -1.03 20.07
CA VAL A 234 4.46 -2.45 20.44
C VAL A 234 3.85 -2.59 21.82
N LEU A 235 2.79 -3.38 21.92
CA LEU A 235 2.08 -3.71 23.15
C LEU A 235 2.58 -5.06 23.66
N ARG A 236 3.14 -5.08 24.85
CA ARG A 236 3.65 -6.31 25.47
C ARG A 236 2.70 -6.83 26.54
N LEU A 237 2.40 -8.13 26.43
CA LEU A 237 1.62 -8.90 27.39
C LEU A 237 2.43 -10.11 27.83
N ARG A 238 2.44 -10.43 29.10
CA ARG A 238 2.91 -11.69 29.67
C ARG A 238 1.70 -12.56 29.91
N ARG A 239 1.69 -13.74 29.30
CA ARG A 239 0.62 -14.71 29.50
C ARG A 239 1.23 -16.09 29.72
N ASP A 240 0.73 -16.76 30.73
CA ASP A 240 1.08 -18.16 31.02
C ASP A 240 -0.03 -19.05 30.43
N PRO A 241 0.28 -19.91 29.45
CA PRO A 241 -0.69 -20.82 28.85
C PRO A 241 -1.07 -21.98 29.78
N GLY A 242 -0.42 -22.10 30.95
CA GLY A 242 -0.70 -23.10 31.96
C GLY A 242 -0.58 -24.54 31.42
N SER A 243 -1.28 -25.48 32.06
CA SER A 243 -1.27 -26.88 31.64
C SER A 243 -2.10 -27.16 30.38
N SER A 244 -3.02 -26.27 29.99
CA SER A 244 -3.85 -26.43 28.80
C SER A 244 -3.14 -26.04 27.51
N ASN A 245 -1.99 -25.35 27.58
CA ASN A 245 -1.31 -24.78 26.41
C ASN A 245 -2.19 -23.80 25.62
N GLU A 246 -3.15 -23.15 26.29
CA GLU A 246 -4.10 -22.22 25.67
C GLU A 246 -3.90 -20.80 26.21
N LEU A 247 -4.02 -19.81 25.32
CA LEU A 247 -3.97 -18.40 25.66
C LEU A 247 -5.30 -17.75 25.32
N SER A 248 -5.78 -16.89 26.22
CA SER A 248 -6.94 -16.03 25.98
C SER A 248 -6.52 -14.57 25.93
N LEU A 249 -6.95 -13.87 24.88
CA LEU A 249 -6.74 -12.43 24.70
C LEU A 249 -8.08 -11.73 24.57
N ASP A 250 -8.15 -10.51 25.12
CA ASP A 250 -9.25 -9.57 24.89
C ASP A 250 -8.72 -8.37 24.09
N PRO A 251 -8.81 -8.42 22.75
CA PRO A 251 -8.28 -7.37 21.88
C PRO A 251 -8.94 -6.02 22.11
N ALA A 252 -10.22 -6.00 22.52
CA ALA A 252 -10.93 -4.75 22.79
C ALA A 252 -10.37 -4.08 24.06
N ALA A 253 -10.13 -4.84 25.12
CA ALA A 253 -9.48 -4.32 26.32
C ALA A 253 -8.04 -3.86 26.06
N ILE A 254 -7.27 -4.64 25.30
CA ILE A 254 -5.89 -4.30 24.89
C ILE A 254 -5.89 -2.99 24.09
N GLN A 255 -6.77 -2.88 23.09
CA GLN A 255 -6.89 -1.70 22.25
C GLN A 255 -7.32 -0.47 23.04
N ALA A 256 -8.26 -0.61 23.98
CA ALA A 256 -8.71 0.49 24.83
C ALA A 256 -7.56 1.05 25.69
N CYS A 257 -6.75 0.15 26.27
CA CYS A 257 -5.57 0.55 27.04
C CYS A 257 -4.53 1.26 26.15
N ALA A 258 -4.22 0.68 24.98
CA ALA A 258 -3.28 1.25 24.03
C ALA A 258 -3.69 2.65 23.57
N ARG A 259 -4.97 2.85 23.26
CA ARG A 259 -5.53 4.17 22.86
C ARG A 259 -5.47 5.21 23.98
N GLY A 260 -5.55 4.77 25.24
CA GLY A 260 -5.35 5.65 26.40
C GLY A 260 -3.91 6.17 26.51
N ALA A 261 -2.93 5.34 26.14
CA ALA A 261 -1.50 5.70 26.17
C ALA A 261 -1.02 6.42 24.89
N TYR A 262 -1.59 6.07 23.73
CA TYR A 262 -1.20 6.59 22.42
C TYR A 262 -2.44 7.04 21.64
N ALA A 263 -2.90 8.27 21.92
CA ALA A 263 -4.08 8.83 21.28
C ALA A 263 -3.92 8.94 19.74
N ASP A 264 -2.71 9.28 19.28
CA ASP A 264 -2.43 9.58 17.86
C ASP A 264 -1.94 8.37 17.05
N ALA A 265 -1.65 7.24 17.69
CA ALA A 265 -1.17 6.05 16.99
C ALA A 265 -2.29 5.42 16.15
N THR A 266 -2.10 5.27 14.84
CA THR A 266 -3.12 4.62 13.99
C THR A 266 -3.19 3.12 14.25
N TYR A 267 -2.03 2.49 14.45
CA TYR A 267 -1.86 1.03 14.51
C TYR A 267 -1.00 0.57 15.68
N PHE A 268 -1.16 -0.68 16.11
CA PHE A 268 -0.42 -1.28 17.24
C PHE A 268 0.05 -2.71 16.95
N ASP A 269 1.32 -2.99 17.20
CA ASP A 269 1.81 -4.37 17.22
C ASP A 269 1.57 -5.00 18.58
N LEU A 270 1.25 -6.28 18.61
CA LEU A 270 1.07 -7.06 19.82
C LEU A 270 2.21 -8.08 19.95
N GLU A 271 2.83 -8.12 21.13
CA GLU A 271 3.79 -9.13 21.55
C GLU A 271 3.28 -9.84 22.82
N VAL A 272 3.14 -11.16 22.76
CA VAL A 272 2.82 -12.00 23.91
C VAL A 272 4.07 -12.78 24.32
N LEU A 273 4.61 -12.42 25.48
CA LEU A 273 5.77 -13.04 26.11
C LEU A 273 5.32 -14.25 26.94
N LEU A 274 5.89 -15.41 26.65
CA LEU A 274 5.67 -16.63 27.39
C LEU A 274 6.72 -16.80 28.52
N PRO A 275 6.42 -17.58 29.57
CA PRO A 275 7.35 -17.80 30.69
C PRO A 275 8.67 -18.46 30.26
N ASP A 276 8.67 -19.20 29.15
CA ASP A 276 9.86 -19.86 28.59
C ASP A 276 10.72 -18.95 27.71
N GLY A 277 10.36 -17.65 27.61
CA GLY A 277 11.09 -16.65 26.84
C GLY A 277 10.72 -16.57 25.36
N ARG A 278 9.83 -17.43 24.86
CA ARG A 278 9.31 -17.30 23.49
C ARG A 278 8.36 -16.11 23.37
N VAL A 279 8.30 -15.52 22.18
CA VAL A 279 7.44 -14.37 21.87
C VAL A 279 6.54 -14.71 20.69
N LEU A 280 5.24 -14.51 20.89
CA LEU A 280 4.27 -14.49 19.81
C LEU A 280 4.02 -13.05 19.38
N ALA A 281 3.91 -12.79 18.08
CA ALA A 281 3.69 -11.46 17.53
C ALA A 281 2.57 -11.44 16.49
N ALA A 282 1.78 -10.37 16.50
CA ALA A 282 0.71 -10.10 15.56
C ALA A 282 0.45 -8.59 15.43
N PRO A 283 0.05 -8.07 14.26
CA PRO A 283 -0.64 -6.78 14.20
C PRO A 283 -1.93 -6.86 15.01
N LEU A 284 -2.18 -5.94 15.93
CA LEU A 284 -3.38 -5.94 16.75
C LEU A 284 -4.66 -5.87 15.89
N GLU A 285 -4.58 -5.19 14.74
CA GLU A 285 -5.69 -5.01 13.80
C GLU A 285 -6.11 -6.29 13.08
N ASP A 286 -5.23 -7.29 13.04
CA ASP A 286 -5.52 -8.60 12.43
C ASP A 286 -6.00 -9.63 13.47
N VAL A 287 -6.01 -9.27 14.77
CA VAL A 287 -6.56 -10.12 15.82
C VAL A 287 -8.10 -10.12 15.72
N PRO A 288 -8.78 -11.30 15.72
CA PRO A 288 -10.23 -11.36 15.60
C PRO A 288 -10.95 -10.60 16.71
N SER A 289 -12.11 -10.02 16.39
CA SER A 289 -12.92 -9.29 17.36
C SER A 289 -13.48 -10.20 18.46
N GLY A 290 -13.55 -9.69 19.69
CA GLY A 290 -14.05 -10.41 20.86
C GLY A 290 -12.95 -11.18 21.58
N VAL A 291 -13.30 -11.84 22.68
CA VAL A 291 -12.33 -12.67 23.42
C VAL A 291 -11.95 -13.86 22.56
N VAL A 292 -10.65 -13.99 22.28
CA VAL A 292 -10.10 -15.09 21.47
C VAL A 292 -9.30 -16.03 22.35
N THR A 293 -9.51 -17.33 22.19
CA THR A 293 -8.73 -18.38 22.84
C THR A 293 -8.09 -19.27 21.78
N PHE A 294 -6.79 -19.54 21.90
CA PHE A 294 -6.06 -20.37 20.94
C PHE A 294 -4.94 -21.18 21.61
N SER A 295 -4.53 -22.27 20.97
CA SER A 295 -3.43 -23.11 21.46
C SER A 295 -2.08 -22.63 20.93
N ILE A 296 -1.06 -22.60 21.78
CA ILE A 296 0.32 -22.27 21.37
C ILE A 296 0.96 -23.36 20.49
N ASN A 297 0.38 -24.56 20.46
CA ASN A 297 0.87 -25.68 19.65
C ASN A 297 0.23 -25.72 18.24
N ALA A 298 -0.82 -24.91 18.03
CA ALA A 298 -1.54 -24.80 16.77
C ALA A 298 -1.98 -23.34 16.61
N LEU A 299 -1.02 -22.50 16.22
CA LEU A 299 -1.25 -21.06 16.12
C LEU A 299 -2.24 -20.76 14.98
N PRO A 300 -3.23 -19.87 15.22
CA PRO A 300 -4.03 -19.29 14.16
C PRO A 300 -3.17 -18.44 13.21
N ASP A 301 -3.64 -18.27 11.97
CA ASP A 301 -2.90 -17.56 10.92
C ASP A 301 -2.58 -16.07 11.23
N TRP A 302 -3.29 -15.47 12.19
CA TRP A 302 -3.09 -14.06 12.58
C TRP A 302 -1.96 -13.85 13.59
N ILE A 303 -1.38 -14.91 14.18
CA ILE A 303 -0.30 -14.81 15.16
C ILE A 303 0.81 -15.81 14.87
N GLN A 304 2.05 -15.37 15.03
CA GLN A 304 3.23 -16.17 14.70
C GLN A 304 4.33 -16.03 15.74
N TRP A 305 5.27 -16.98 15.75
CA TRP A 305 6.50 -16.85 16.53
C TRP A 305 7.39 -15.75 15.95
N LYS A 306 7.97 -14.94 16.83
CA LYS A 306 8.96 -13.91 16.49
C LYS A 306 10.38 -14.42 16.66
#